data_AF-A0A800FBH3-F1
#
_entry.id   AF-A0A800FBH3-F1
#
_cell.length_a   1.000
_cell.length_b   1.000
_cell.length_c   1.000
_cell.angle_alpha   90.00
_cell.angle_beta   90.00
_cell.angle_gamma   90.00
#
_symmetry.space_group_name_H-M   'P 1'
#
loop_
_entity.id
_entity.type
_entity.pdbx_description
1 polymer ?
#
loop_
_entity_poly.entity_id
_entity_poly.type
_entity_poly.pdbx_seq_one_letter_code
_entity_poly.pdbx_strand_id
1 'polypeptide(L)'
;MSDGERFDLIIVGGGLAAVLQPWGRTMDVPGLQAKATSVTNAWLTEDGIEGQLSVGPLPAPFRVALADDAKAAAVEQLRSSGLNVDTSWEVARLVGMAREAQAQMRYLGDGSDDVRGYAERIAEFDPASAEARSLILKVAERMAWDAQAARADGSTDQANALIAECLTMVPGHLSCVSVGGGL
;
A
#
# COMPACT_ATOMS: atom_id res chain seq x y z
N MET A 1 -9.35 42.07 40.25
CA MET A 1 -8.43 42.87 39.42
C MET A 1 -7.07 42.21 39.46
N SER A 2 -6.77 41.45 38.40
CA SER A 2 -5.52 41.54 37.62
C SER A 2 -5.43 40.28 36.78
N ASP A 3 -5.53 40.50 35.47
CA ASP A 3 -5.19 39.59 34.40
C ASP A 3 -3.79 39.00 34.59
N GLY A 4 -3.66 37.73 34.22
CA GLY A 4 -2.38 37.03 34.10
C GLY A 4 -2.46 36.10 32.90
N GLU A 5 -2.03 36.62 31.76
CA GLU A 5 -1.91 35.93 30.48
C GLU A 5 -1.21 34.56 30.64
N ARG A 6 -1.88 33.49 30.19
CA ARG A 6 -1.24 32.20 29.94
C ARG A 6 -0.69 32.20 28.53
N PHE A 7 0.63 32.32 28.42
CA PHE A 7 1.35 32.15 27.16
C PHE A 7 1.33 30.69 26.73
N ASP A 8 0.76 30.45 25.55
CA ASP A 8 0.90 29.20 24.79
C ASP A 8 2.37 28.94 24.50
N LEU A 9 2.91 27.84 25.06
CA LEU A 9 4.21 27.31 24.68
C LEU A 9 4.04 26.51 23.38
N ILE A 10 4.16 27.20 22.25
CA ILE A 10 4.37 26.57 20.95
C ILE A 10 5.80 26.01 20.95
N ILE A 11 5.94 24.70 21.16
CA ILE A 11 7.20 23.99 20.89
C ILE A 11 7.35 23.89 19.37
N VAL A 12 7.99 24.89 18.77
CA VAL A 12 8.61 24.77 17.45
C VAL A 12 9.84 23.88 17.62
N GLY A 13 9.64 22.57 17.58
CA GLY A 13 10.71 21.56 17.61
C GLY A 13 11.42 21.47 16.26
N GLY A 14 11.99 22.58 15.80
CA GLY A 14 12.80 22.67 14.59
C GLY A 14 14.26 22.91 14.96
N GLY A 15 15.10 21.92 14.71
CA GLY A 15 16.55 22.09 14.75
C GLY A 15 17.23 21.37 15.90
N LEU A 16 17.68 20.14 15.64
CA LEU A 16 18.93 19.55 16.18
C LEU A 16 19.22 18.13 15.67
N ALA A 17 18.44 17.57 14.73
CA ALA A 17 18.73 16.27 14.10
C ALA A 17 19.45 16.36 12.73
N ALA A 18 19.99 17.52 12.35
CA ALA A 18 20.56 17.75 11.02
C ALA A 18 22.06 17.44 10.88
N VAL A 19 22.69 16.86 11.91
CA VAL A 19 24.13 16.61 11.94
C VAL A 19 24.35 15.12 12.19
N LEU A 20 24.96 14.43 11.21
CA LEU A 20 25.39 13.01 11.20
C LEU A 20 24.52 11.99 10.42
N GLN A 21 24.02 12.32 9.22
CA GLN A 21 23.67 11.28 8.24
C GLN A 21 24.56 11.41 6.99
N PRO A 22 25.45 10.44 6.70
CA PRO A 22 26.34 10.47 5.53
C PRO A 22 25.61 10.34 4.18
N TRP A 23 24.28 10.14 4.19
CA TRP A 23 23.48 9.70 3.06
C TRP A 23 22.21 10.57 2.93
N GLY A 24 22.37 11.83 2.52
CA GLY A 24 21.28 12.66 1.99
C GLY A 24 20.45 13.48 2.98
N ARG A 25 19.58 14.35 2.44
CA ARG A 25 18.62 15.16 3.21
C ARG A 25 17.41 14.31 3.59
N THR A 26 17.10 14.27 4.88
CA THR A 26 15.78 13.81 5.35
C THR A 26 14.72 14.85 5.01
N MET A 27 13.63 14.44 4.40
CA MET A 27 12.49 15.28 4.06
C MET A 27 11.18 14.55 4.28
N ASP A 28 10.10 15.31 4.34
CA ASP A 28 8.74 14.80 4.33
C ASP A 28 8.15 14.83 2.90
N VAL A 29 6.96 14.26 2.73
CA VAL A 29 6.26 14.25 1.42
C VAL A 29 6.03 15.68 0.90
N PRO A 30 5.52 16.64 1.70
CA PRO A 30 5.38 18.04 1.25
C PRO A 30 6.71 18.69 0.80
N GLY A 31 7.81 18.44 1.54
CA GLY A 31 9.13 18.95 1.19
C GLY A 31 9.68 18.37 -0.10
N LEU A 32 9.40 17.10 -0.38
CA LEU A 32 9.74 16.46 -1.65
C LEU A 32 8.89 17.02 -2.80
N GLN A 33 7.58 17.20 -2.61
CA GLN A 33 6.69 17.82 -3.59
C GLN A 33 7.14 19.23 -3.98
N ALA A 34 7.51 20.05 -3.00
CA ALA A 34 8.03 21.40 -3.25
C ALA A 34 9.32 21.42 -4.09
N LYS A 35 10.00 20.27 -4.22
CA LYS A 35 11.24 20.09 -4.97
C LYS A 35 11.08 19.19 -6.19
N ALA A 36 9.85 18.88 -6.61
CA ALA A 36 9.59 17.89 -7.65
C ALA A 36 10.36 18.13 -8.96
N THR A 37 10.51 19.39 -9.37
CA THR A 37 11.27 19.76 -10.59
C THR A 37 12.78 19.56 -10.47
N SER A 38 13.30 19.41 -9.26
CA SER A 38 14.71 19.10 -8.99
C SER A 38 14.96 17.61 -8.80
N VAL A 39 13.93 16.75 -8.76
CA VAL A 39 14.10 15.30 -8.57
C VAL A 39 14.53 14.66 -9.89
N THR A 40 15.68 13.99 -9.89
CA THR A 40 16.18 13.28 -11.08
C THR A 40 15.68 11.84 -11.14
N ASN A 41 15.48 11.23 -9.98
CA ASN A 41 15.00 9.88 -9.78
C ASN A 41 14.48 9.74 -8.35
N ALA A 42 13.41 8.98 -8.20
CA ALA A 42 12.83 8.60 -6.92
C ALA A 42 12.35 7.15 -7.01
N TRP A 43 12.57 6.36 -5.96
CA TRP A 43 12.14 4.97 -5.87
C TRP A 43 11.63 4.66 -4.46
N LEU A 44 10.69 3.73 -4.38
CA LEU A 44 10.15 3.23 -3.13
C LEU A 44 11.04 2.10 -2.60
N THR A 45 11.24 2.09 -1.28
CA THR A 45 12.01 1.11 -0.52
C THR A 45 11.20 0.61 0.66
N GLU A 46 11.77 -0.32 1.43
CA GLU A 46 11.18 -0.79 2.67
C GLU A 46 10.99 0.33 3.70
N ASP A 47 11.87 1.33 3.73
CA ASP A 47 11.84 2.39 4.76
C ASP A 47 11.09 3.66 4.31
N GLY A 48 10.64 3.70 3.05
CA GLY A 48 9.99 4.87 2.45
C GLY A 48 10.57 5.20 1.08
N ILE A 49 10.67 6.48 0.73
CA ILE A 49 11.08 6.95 -0.61
C ILE A 49 12.50 7.48 -0.56
N GLU A 50 13.32 7.06 -1.52
CA GLU A 50 14.68 7.55 -1.71
C GLU A 50 14.86 8.09 -3.12
N GLY A 51 15.90 8.88 -3.32
CA GLY A 51 16.19 9.41 -4.64
C GLY A 51 17.35 10.38 -4.68
N GLN A 52 17.47 11.10 -5.81
CA GLN A 52 18.44 12.17 -5.98
C GLN A 52 17.79 13.46 -6.47
N LEU A 53 18.33 14.57 -5.98
CA LEU A 53 18.01 15.92 -6.41
C LEU A 53 19.15 16.49 -7.27
N SER A 54 18.82 17.21 -8.32
CA SER A 54 19.71 18.10 -9.05
C SER A 54 19.82 19.44 -8.30
N VAL A 55 20.80 19.54 -7.40
CA VAL A 55 21.06 20.77 -6.62
C VAL A 55 22.49 21.23 -6.90
N GLY A 56 22.65 22.02 -7.97
CA GLY A 56 23.96 22.48 -8.43
C GLY A 56 24.72 21.40 -9.23
N PRO A 57 26.06 21.38 -9.21
CA PRO A 57 26.85 20.52 -10.09
C PRO A 57 26.90 19.04 -9.68
N LEU A 58 26.40 18.69 -8.49
CA LEU A 58 26.44 17.33 -7.95
C LEU A 58 25.03 16.87 -7.54
N PRO A 59 24.68 15.60 -7.81
CA PRO A 59 23.44 15.02 -7.33
C PRO A 59 23.46 14.93 -5.79
N ALA A 60 22.35 15.32 -5.17
CA ALA A 60 22.18 15.29 -3.72
C ALA A 60 21.15 14.21 -3.35
N PRO A 61 21.54 13.13 -2.65
CA PRO A 61 20.60 12.10 -2.23
C PRO A 61 19.57 12.63 -1.23
N PHE A 62 18.38 12.03 -1.20
CA PHE A 62 17.35 12.31 -0.21
C PHE A 62 16.67 11.02 0.27
N ARG A 63 16.02 11.13 1.43
CA ARG A 63 15.14 10.10 1.98
C ARG A 63 13.90 10.72 2.61
N VAL A 64 12.74 10.11 2.36
CA VAL A 64 11.47 10.34 3.04
C VAL A 64 11.11 9.05 3.78
N ALA A 65 11.17 9.08 5.11
CA ALA A 65 10.76 7.94 5.91
C ALA A 65 9.23 7.82 5.90
N LEU A 66 8.71 6.62 5.65
CA LEU A 66 7.27 6.35 5.60
C LEU A 66 6.95 5.04 6.34
N ALA A 67 5.86 5.05 7.10
CA ALA A 67 5.24 3.82 7.57
C ALA A 67 4.61 3.07 6.37
N ASP A 68 4.49 1.74 6.48
CA ASP A 68 3.98 0.88 5.39
C ASP A 68 2.61 1.31 4.88
N ASP A 69 1.70 1.65 5.79
CA ASP A 69 0.34 2.11 5.51
C ASP A 69 0.27 3.51 4.86
N ALA A 70 1.33 4.31 4.99
CA ALA A 70 1.42 5.64 4.40
C ALA A 70 2.03 5.63 2.98
N LYS A 71 2.66 4.54 2.55
CA LYS A 71 3.45 4.49 1.29
C LYS A 71 2.58 4.70 0.05
N ALA A 72 1.47 3.98 -0.08
CA ALA A 72 0.60 4.09 -1.25
C ALA A 72 0.05 5.52 -1.42
N ALA A 73 -0.44 6.10 -0.33
CA ALA A 73 -0.93 7.47 -0.30
C ALA A 73 0.17 8.48 -0.69
N ALA A 74 1.38 8.34 -0.15
CA ALA A 74 2.51 9.20 -0.48
C ALA A 74 2.90 9.12 -1.97
N VAL A 75 2.94 7.91 -2.53
CA VAL A 75 3.23 7.69 -3.96
C VAL A 75 2.18 8.35 -4.85
N GLU A 76 0.90 8.21 -4.54
CA GLU A 76 -0.18 8.87 -5.29
C GLU A 76 -0.12 10.41 -5.15
N GLN A 77 0.17 10.91 -3.95
CA GLN A 77 0.34 12.34 -3.69
C GLN A 77 1.49 12.94 -4.50
N LEU A 78 2.60 12.21 -4.63
CA LEU A 78 3.76 12.63 -5.44
C LEU A 78 3.45 12.53 -6.95
N ARG A 79 2.78 11.46 -7.37
CA ARG A 79 2.33 11.25 -8.76
C ARG A 79 1.41 12.37 -9.24
N SER A 80 0.43 12.75 -8.44
CA SER A 80 -0.47 13.88 -8.72
C SER A 80 0.25 15.24 -8.78
N SER A 81 1.45 15.34 -8.19
CA SER A 81 2.33 16.51 -8.29
C SER A 81 3.31 16.43 -9.47
N GLY A 82 3.19 15.41 -10.33
CA GLY A 82 4.06 15.19 -11.49
C GLY A 82 5.38 14.49 -11.16
N LEU A 83 5.58 14.03 -9.92
CA LEU A 83 6.76 13.28 -9.53
C LEU A 83 6.46 11.78 -9.63
N ASN A 84 7.15 11.10 -10.54
CA ASN A 84 7.06 9.65 -10.64
C ASN A 84 8.02 8.98 -9.64
N VAL A 85 7.48 8.13 -8.77
CA VAL A 85 8.24 7.26 -7.86
C VAL A 85 8.24 5.86 -8.47
N ASP A 86 9.43 5.29 -8.68
CA ASP A 86 9.56 3.90 -9.12
C ASP A 86 9.15 2.94 -7.99
N THR A 87 8.06 2.21 -8.20
CA THR A 87 7.51 1.22 -7.26
C THR A 87 7.87 -0.23 -7.63
N SER A 88 8.65 -0.45 -8.68
CA SER A 88 8.88 -1.77 -9.26
C SER A 88 9.50 -2.78 -8.27
N TRP A 89 10.43 -2.32 -7.44
CA TRP A 89 11.03 -3.14 -6.39
C TRP A 89 10.00 -3.59 -5.33
N GLU A 90 9.17 -2.66 -4.87
CA GLU A 90 8.16 -2.96 -3.84
C GLU A 90 7.07 -3.89 -4.39
N VAL A 91 6.64 -3.67 -5.63
CA VAL A 91 5.73 -4.59 -6.33
C VAL A 91 6.35 -5.98 -6.43
N ALA A 92 7.61 -6.11 -6.84
CA ALA A 92 8.29 -7.41 -6.92
C ALA A 92 8.38 -8.10 -5.55
N ARG A 93 8.65 -7.34 -4.49
CA ARG A 93 8.67 -7.84 -3.10
C ARG A 93 7.30 -8.36 -2.68
N LEU A 94 6.24 -7.58 -2.88
CA LEU A 94 4.86 -7.97 -2.58
C LEU A 94 4.42 -9.22 -3.36
N VAL A 95 4.82 -9.34 -4.63
CA VAL A 95 4.58 -10.54 -5.44
C VAL A 95 5.29 -11.77 -4.84
N GLY A 96 6.52 -11.61 -4.34
CA GLY A 96 7.24 -12.66 -3.62
C GLY A 96 6.48 -13.12 -2.38
N MET A 97 6.01 -12.19 -1.55
CA MET A 97 5.25 -12.50 -0.34
C MET A 97 3.88 -13.11 -0.63
N ALA A 98 3.20 -12.64 -1.69
CA ALA A 98 1.96 -13.24 -2.15
C ALA A 98 2.16 -14.71 -2.53
N ARG A 99 3.23 -15.03 -3.26
CA ARG A 99 3.57 -16.42 -3.63
C ARG A 99 3.84 -17.29 -2.42
N GLU A 100 4.53 -16.75 -1.41
CA GLU A 100 4.76 -17.45 -0.15
C GLU A 100 3.45 -17.72 0.60
N ALA A 101 2.55 -16.73 0.68
CA ALA A 101 1.22 -16.90 1.26
C ALA A 101 0.39 -17.95 0.50
N GLN A 102 0.46 -17.96 -0.84
CA GLN A 102 -0.18 -18.99 -1.68
C GLN A 102 0.36 -20.39 -1.35
N ALA A 103 1.68 -20.54 -1.26
CA ALA A 103 2.31 -21.82 -0.93
C ALA A 103 1.91 -22.35 0.45
N GLN A 104 1.55 -21.44 1.36
CA GLN A 104 1.11 -21.74 2.72
C GLN A 104 -0.44 -21.72 2.84
N MET A 105 -1.16 -21.67 1.72
CA MET A 105 -2.63 -21.68 1.63
C MET A 105 -3.34 -20.54 2.37
N ARG A 106 -2.66 -19.42 2.64
CA ARG A 106 -3.24 -18.22 3.27
C ARG A 106 -3.80 -17.29 2.21
N TYR A 107 -5.04 -17.53 1.79
CA TYR A 107 -5.67 -16.71 0.73
C TYR A 107 -6.43 -15.49 1.25
N LEU A 108 -7.05 -15.61 2.42
CA LEU A 108 -7.82 -14.56 3.09
C LEU A 108 -7.85 -14.84 4.60
N GLY A 109 -7.91 -13.79 5.42
CA GLY A 109 -8.03 -13.86 6.88
C GLY A 109 -8.14 -12.47 7.51
N ASP A 110 -7.99 -12.39 8.83
CA ASP A 110 -8.20 -11.15 9.61
C ASP A 110 -7.01 -10.16 9.53
N GLY A 111 -5.98 -10.45 8.72
CA GLY A 111 -4.78 -9.65 8.59
C GLY A 111 -4.37 -9.43 7.13
N SER A 112 -3.37 -8.58 6.90
CA SER A 112 -2.90 -8.25 5.54
C SER A 112 -1.87 -9.22 4.97
N ASP A 113 -1.37 -10.17 5.77
CA ASP A 113 -0.26 -11.07 5.40
C ASP A 113 -0.73 -12.37 4.73
N ASP A 114 -1.71 -12.20 3.85
CA ASP A 114 -2.31 -13.21 3.00
C ASP A 114 -2.33 -12.74 1.54
N VAL A 115 -2.74 -13.65 0.64
CA VAL A 115 -2.74 -13.37 -0.81
C VAL A 115 -3.59 -12.15 -1.16
N ARG A 116 -4.73 -11.95 -0.48
CA ARG A 116 -5.60 -10.81 -0.71
C ARG A 116 -4.90 -9.51 -0.33
N GLY A 117 -4.38 -9.41 0.89
CA GLY A 117 -3.74 -8.19 1.38
C GLY A 117 -2.49 -7.82 0.58
N TYR A 118 -1.74 -8.79 0.06
CA TYR A 118 -0.65 -8.49 -0.88
C TYR A 118 -1.16 -8.04 -2.25
N ALA A 119 -2.21 -8.65 -2.79
CA ALA A 119 -2.76 -8.28 -4.09
C ALA A 119 -3.35 -6.86 -4.08
N GLU A 120 -4.05 -6.48 -3.02
CA GLU A 120 -4.59 -5.14 -2.81
C GLU A 120 -3.46 -4.10 -2.76
N ARG A 121 -2.42 -4.34 -1.97
CA ARG A 121 -1.22 -3.46 -1.92
C ARG A 121 -0.51 -3.33 -3.27
N ILE A 122 -0.41 -4.41 -4.05
CA ILE A 122 0.15 -4.31 -5.41
C ILE A 122 -0.71 -3.41 -6.29
N ALA A 123 -2.04 -3.54 -6.21
CA ALA A 123 -2.97 -2.72 -6.99
C ALA A 123 -2.95 -1.23 -6.59
N GLU A 124 -2.63 -0.91 -5.33
CA GLU A 124 -2.42 0.47 -4.89
C GLU A 124 -1.19 1.12 -5.54
N PHE A 125 -0.09 0.38 -5.69
CA PHE A 125 1.13 0.89 -6.33
C PHE A 125 1.09 0.85 -7.85
N ASP A 126 0.49 -0.20 -8.42
CA ASP A 126 0.30 -0.42 -9.85
C ASP A 126 -1.14 -0.87 -10.15
N PRO A 127 -2.07 0.07 -10.38
CA PRO A 127 -3.47 -0.23 -10.70
C PRO A 127 -3.64 -1.02 -12.00
N ALA A 128 -2.64 -1.01 -12.89
CA ALA A 128 -2.65 -1.76 -14.14
C ALA A 128 -1.99 -3.14 -14.00
N SER A 129 -1.54 -3.53 -12.80
CA SER A 129 -0.84 -4.79 -12.56
C SER A 129 -1.69 -5.99 -13.01
N ALA A 130 -1.19 -6.73 -14.00
CA ALA A 130 -1.80 -8.00 -14.40
C ALA A 130 -1.66 -9.05 -13.28
N GLU A 131 -0.56 -9.00 -12.52
CA GLU A 131 -0.31 -9.92 -11.41
C GLU A 131 -1.31 -9.69 -10.26
N ALA A 132 -1.54 -8.44 -9.85
CA ALA A 132 -2.55 -8.13 -8.82
C ALA A 132 -3.94 -8.62 -9.23
N ARG A 133 -4.34 -8.34 -10.48
CA ARG A 133 -5.62 -8.81 -11.03
C ARG A 133 -5.71 -10.34 -11.02
N SER A 134 -4.64 -11.04 -11.37
CA SER A 134 -4.59 -12.50 -11.31
C SER A 134 -4.71 -13.04 -9.88
N LEU A 135 -4.01 -12.42 -8.91
CA LEU A 135 -4.08 -12.81 -7.50
C LEU A 135 -5.49 -12.59 -6.93
N ILE A 136 -6.11 -11.45 -7.22
CA ILE A 136 -7.50 -11.14 -6.85
C ILE A 136 -8.47 -12.20 -7.38
N LEU A 137 -8.34 -12.61 -8.66
CA LEU A 137 -9.17 -13.68 -9.22
C LEU A 137 -8.98 -15.02 -8.50
N LYS A 138 -7.75 -15.36 -8.09
CA LYS A 138 -7.49 -16.59 -7.33
C LYS A 138 -8.10 -16.53 -5.92
N VAL A 139 -8.10 -15.37 -5.28
CA VAL A 139 -8.77 -15.15 -3.99
C VAL A 139 -10.28 -15.31 -4.15
N ALA A 140 -10.88 -14.72 -5.18
CA ALA A 140 -12.31 -14.86 -5.47
C ALA A 140 -12.72 -16.32 -5.73
N GLU A 141 -11.92 -17.08 -6.48
CA GLU A 141 -12.15 -18.52 -6.67
C GLU A 141 -12.07 -19.29 -5.35
N ARG A 142 -11.09 -18.96 -4.50
CA ARG A 142 -10.98 -19.57 -3.17
C ARG A 142 -12.19 -19.26 -2.29
N MET A 143 -12.67 -18.01 -2.28
CA MET A 143 -13.89 -17.61 -1.57
C MET A 143 -15.11 -18.40 -2.06
N ALA A 144 -15.23 -18.65 -3.37
CA ALA A 144 -16.32 -19.47 -3.91
C ALA A 144 -16.29 -20.91 -3.36
N TRP A 145 -15.11 -21.52 -3.29
CA TRP A 145 -14.94 -22.87 -2.74
C TRP A 145 -15.26 -22.92 -1.24
N ASP A 146 -14.73 -21.96 -0.47
CA ASP A 146 -14.99 -21.88 0.98
C ASP A 146 -16.48 -21.60 1.26
N ALA A 147 -17.15 -20.80 0.40
CA ALA A 147 -18.60 -20.57 0.49
C ALA A 147 -19.40 -21.84 0.20
N GLN A 148 -19.00 -22.62 -0.80
CA GLN A 148 -19.66 -23.89 -1.11
C GLN A 148 -19.52 -24.89 0.05
N ALA A 149 -18.34 -24.99 0.65
CA ALA A 149 -18.10 -25.82 1.83
C ALA A 149 -18.98 -25.36 3.02
N ALA A 150 -18.99 -24.06 3.30
CA ALA A 150 -19.82 -23.49 4.36
C ALA A 150 -21.32 -23.78 4.15
N ARG A 151 -21.82 -23.78 2.90
CA ARG A 151 -23.20 -24.20 2.61
C ARG A 151 -23.44 -25.68 2.89
N ALA A 152 -22.52 -26.55 2.47
CA ALA A 152 -22.63 -27.98 2.72
C ALA A 152 -22.66 -28.30 4.23
N ASP A 153 -21.94 -27.50 5.02
CA ASP A 153 -21.87 -27.62 6.49
C ASP A 153 -23.04 -26.89 7.21
N GLY A 154 -23.98 -26.30 6.47
CA GLY A 154 -25.15 -25.59 7.03
C GLY A 154 -24.86 -24.17 7.55
N SER A 155 -23.63 -23.66 7.36
CA SER A 155 -23.19 -22.32 7.74
C SER A 155 -23.57 -21.29 6.66
N THR A 156 -24.87 -21.11 6.44
CA THR A 156 -25.42 -20.24 5.38
C THR A 156 -24.97 -18.79 5.48
N ASP A 157 -24.89 -18.22 6.70
CA ASP A 157 -24.47 -16.83 6.88
C ASP A 157 -23.01 -16.61 6.46
N GLN A 158 -22.13 -17.54 6.84
CA GLN A 158 -20.73 -17.51 6.43
C GLN A 158 -20.59 -17.65 4.91
N ALA A 159 -21.33 -18.57 4.30
CA ALA A 159 -21.33 -18.71 2.85
C ALA A 159 -21.79 -17.44 2.13
N ASN A 160 -22.86 -16.81 2.62
CA ASN A 160 -23.38 -15.58 2.03
C ASN A 160 -22.41 -14.40 2.20
N ALA A 161 -21.71 -14.31 3.34
CA ALA A 161 -20.67 -13.31 3.55
C ALA A 161 -19.51 -13.46 2.55
N LEU A 162 -19.01 -14.68 2.36
CA LEU A 162 -17.95 -14.99 1.39
C LEU A 162 -18.37 -14.68 -0.05
N ILE A 163 -19.60 -15.00 -0.43
CA ILE A 163 -20.14 -14.70 -1.77
C ILE A 163 -20.26 -13.19 -1.98
N ALA A 164 -20.79 -12.46 -0.99
CA ALA A 164 -20.93 -11.01 -1.08
C ALA A 164 -19.57 -10.34 -1.25
N GLU A 165 -18.59 -10.72 -0.43
CA GLU A 165 -17.24 -10.17 -0.49
C GLU A 165 -16.54 -10.50 -1.82
N CYS A 166 -16.66 -11.74 -2.30
CA CYS A 166 -16.17 -12.14 -3.61
C CYS A 166 -16.72 -11.26 -4.74
N LEU A 167 -18.03 -10.97 -4.74
CA LEU A 167 -18.67 -10.19 -5.80
C LEU A 167 -18.41 -8.68 -5.66
N THR A 168 -18.08 -8.19 -4.47
CA THR A 168 -17.55 -6.83 -4.29
C THR A 168 -16.15 -6.71 -4.90
N MET A 169 -15.30 -7.70 -4.69
CA MET A 169 -13.92 -7.70 -5.18
C MET A 169 -13.84 -7.95 -6.69
N VAL A 170 -14.61 -8.91 -7.19
CA VAL A 170 -14.69 -9.27 -8.61
C VAL A 170 -16.16 -9.32 -9.04
N PRO A 171 -16.71 -8.19 -9.50
CA PRO A 171 -18.09 -8.14 -9.98
C PRO A 171 -18.35 -9.17 -11.09
N GLY A 172 -19.35 -10.02 -10.87
CA GLY A 172 -19.72 -11.06 -11.83
C GLY A 172 -18.80 -12.29 -11.84
N HIS A 173 -18.02 -12.53 -10.79
CA HIS A 173 -17.21 -13.75 -10.68
C HIS A 173 -18.09 -15.00 -10.78
N LEU A 174 -17.87 -15.81 -11.83
CA LEU A 174 -18.78 -16.88 -12.24
C LEU A 174 -19.05 -17.88 -11.10
N SER A 175 -17.99 -18.39 -10.45
CA SER A 175 -18.13 -19.38 -9.38
C SER A 175 -18.92 -18.83 -8.18
N CYS A 176 -18.72 -17.56 -7.81
CA CYS A 176 -19.44 -16.94 -6.70
C CYS A 176 -20.91 -16.68 -7.03
N VAL A 177 -21.21 -16.29 -8.27
CA VAL A 177 -22.60 -16.18 -8.76
C VAL A 177 -23.29 -17.54 -8.71
N SER A 178 -22.62 -18.61 -9.17
CA SER A 178 -23.18 -19.97 -9.15
C SER A 178 -23.49 -20.46 -7.74
N VAL A 179 -22.58 -20.27 -6.77
CA VAL A 179 -22.80 -20.67 -5.37
C VAL A 179 -23.91 -19.84 -4.72
N GLY A 180 -24.00 -18.54 -5.03
CA GLY A 180 -25.03 -17.64 -4.50
C GLY A 180 -26.43 -17.90 -5.04
N GLY A 181 -26.52 -18.27 -6.32
CA GLY A 181 -27.78 -18.48 -7.03
C GLY A 181 -28.54 -19.75 -6.70
N GLY A 182 -27.91 -20.72 -6.02
CA GLY A 182 -28.56 -21.98 -5.64
C GLY A 182 -29.17 -22.72 -6.83
N LEU A 183 -28.32 -23.25 -7.72
CA LEU A 183 -28.69 -24.26 -8.71
C LEU A 183 -28.04 -25.59 -8.38
#